data_AF-A0AAW4XQH0-F1
#
_entry.id   AF-A0AAW4XQH0-F1
#
_cell.length_a   1.000
_cell.length_b   1.000
_cell.length_c   1.000
_cell.angle_alpha   90.00
_cell.angle_beta   90.00
_cell.angle_gamma   90.00
#
_symmetry.space_group_name_H-M   'P 1'
#
loop_
_entity.id
_entity.type
_entity.pdbx_description
1 polymer ?
#
loop_
_entity_poly.entity_id
_entity_poly.type
_entity_poly.pdbx_seq_one_letter_code
_entity_poly.pdbx_strand_id
1 'polypeptide(L)'
;MAVEEHVLPQVSAAGIRFIQVARGQRHVTTAGDGVVVLSDSRTPTRLYIEGGYSLYQEMTEAGTVPQSGGARLCSVHAKGDVLDPVIARITRGHPYRHVMGFEAGEQRRADKDALFNTDRRTGEYPLIDWGWSRADAIDYTRSILGTSVGKSACTFCPFSFANKSSRAENFAR
;
A
#
# COMPACT_ATOMS: atom_id res chain seq x y z
N MET A 1 6.68 -16.49 -2.27
CA MET A 1 6.86 -15.09 -2.73
C MET A 1 7.72 -14.35 -1.71
N ALA A 2 8.55 -13.37 -2.12
CA ALA A 2 9.51 -12.70 -1.22
C ALA A 2 8.89 -12.13 0.07
N VAL A 3 7.66 -11.60 0.03
CA VAL A 3 6.95 -11.11 1.22
C VAL A 3 6.59 -12.25 2.18
N GLU A 4 6.05 -13.35 1.67
CA GLU A 4 5.67 -14.52 2.49
C GLU A 4 6.89 -15.19 3.11
N GLU A 5 7.99 -15.26 2.37
CA GLU A 5 9.23 -15.93 2.81
C GLU A 5 10.04 -15.09 3.80
N HIS A 6 10.06 -13.77 3.63
CA HIS A 6 10.98 -12.90 4.39
C HIS A 6 10.30 -11.88 5.30
N VAL A 7 9.11 -11.38 4.94
CA VAL A 7 8.44 -10.31 5.70
C VAL A 7 7.41 -10.85 6.68
N LEU A 8 6.52 -11.74 6.25
CA LEU A 8 5.46 -12.28 7.11
C LEU A 8 5.98 -13.01 8.35
N PRO A 9 7.10 -13.76 8.32
CA PRO A 9 7.68 -14.36 9.52
C PRO A 9 8.09 -13.32 10.56
N GLN A 10 8.63 -12.16 10.14
CA GLN A 10 9.00 -11.07 11.04
C GLN A 10 7.77 -10.40 11.66
N VAL A 11 6.73 -10.15 10.84
CA VAL A 11 5.44 -9.62 11.30
C VAL A 11 4.81 -10.55 12.33
N SER A 12 4.84 -11.87 12.07
CA SER A 12 4.34 -12.91 12.97
C SER A 12 5.15 -12.99 14.27
N ALA A 13 6.48 -12.98 14.18
CA ALA A 13 7.36 -13.02 15.35
C ALA A 13 7.17 -11.80 16.27
N ALA A 14 6.89 -10.63 15.68
CA ALA A 14 6.56 -9.41 16.42
C ALA A 14 5.09 -9.35 16.90
N GLY A 15 4.26 -10.35 16.57
CA GLY A 15 2.84 -10.38 16.93
C GLY A 15 2.02 -9.24 16.33
N ILE A 16 2.49 -8.63 15.25
CA ILE A 16 1.85 -7.50 14.59
C ILE A 16 0.57 -8.00 13.91
N ARG A 17 -0.56 -7.34 14.19
CA ARG A 17 -1.82 -7.64 13.54
C ARG A 17 -1.75 -7.19 12.08
N PHE A 18 -1.80 -8.15 11.16
CA PHE A 18 -1.76 -7.94 9.73
C PHE A 18 -3.12 -8.24 9.13
N ILE A 19 -3.71 -7.21 8.52
CA ILE A 19 -5.08 -7.26 7.98
C ILE A 19 -5.00 -7.04 6.49
N GLN A 20 -5.53 -7.99 5.73
CA GLN A 20 -5.55 -7.99 4.28
C GLN A 20 -6.99 -7.79 3.83
N VAL A 21 -7.22 -6.75 3.05
CA VAL A 21 -8.55 -6.35 2.62
C VAL A 21 -8.58 -6.13 1.12
N ALA A 22 -9.72 -6.38 0.52
CA ALA A 22 -9.97 -6.17 -0.88
C ALA A 22 -11.40 -5.68 -1.10
N ARG A 23 -11.69 -5.28 -2.34
CA ARG A 23 -13.06 -5.07 -2.77
C ARG A 23 -13.70 -6.41 -3.14
N GLY A 24 -14.94 -6.59 -2.72
CA GLY A 24 -15.83 -7.65 -3.21
C GLY A 24 -16.66 -7.23 -4.42
N GLN A 25 -16.73 -5.93 -4.71
CA GLN A 25 -17.51 -5.34 -5.79
C GLN A 25 -16.92 -3.99 -6.21
N ARG A 26 -17.43 -3.40 -7.29
CA ARG A 26 -16.89 -2.13 -7.84
C ARG A 26 -16.91 -0.97 -6.85
N HIS A 27 -18.04 -0.76 -6.19
CA HIS A 27 -18.27 0.36 -5.30
C HIS A 27 -18.23 -0.09 -3.84
N VAL A 28 -17.44 0.62 -3.04
CA VAL A 28 -17.39 0.45 -1.60
C VAL A 28 -18.00 1.68 -0.93
N THR A 29 -18.81 1.47 0.10
CA THR A 29 -19.40 2.58 0.86
C THR A 29 -18.47 3.03 1.97
N THR A 30 -18.64 4.26 2.47
CA THR A 30 -17.90 4.76 3.65
C THR A 30 -18.16 3.92 4.91
N ALA A 31 -19.30 3.22 4.97
CA ALA A 31 -19.60 2.27 6.05
C ALA A 31 -18.83 0.94 5.92
N GLY A 32 -18.20 0.69 4.76
CA GLY A 32 -17.43 -0.52 4.46
C GLY A 32 -18.21 -1.58 3.69
N ASP A 33 -19.42 -1.29 3.19
CA ASP A 33 -20.15 -2.25 2.36
C ASP A 33 -19.37 -2.50 1.06
N GLY A 34 -19.18 -3.78 0.71
CA GLY A 34 -18.35 -4.18 -0.41
C GLY A 34 -16.86 -4.36 -0.08
N VAL A 35 -16.42 -4.10 1.16
CA VAL A 35 -15.09 -4.53 1.64
C VAL A 35 -15.13 -6.00 2.04
N VAL A 36 -14.12 -6.76 1.61
CA VAL A 36 -13.88 -8.14 2.01
C VAL A 36 -12.58 -8.20 2.81
N VAL A 37 -12.65 -8.75 4.02
CA VAL A 37 -11.46 -9.08 4.82
C VAL A 37 -10.97 -10.46 4.38
N LEU A 38 -9.84 -10.50 3.68
CA LEU A 38 -9.22 -11.74 3.20
C LEU A 38 -8.48 -12.46 4.32
N SER A 39 -7.89 -11.70 5.25
CA SER A 39 -7.19 -12.21 6.41
C SER A 39 -7.10 -11.14 7.50
N ASP A 40 -7.19 -11.55 8.76
CA ASP A 40 -6.94 -10.72 9.94
C ASP A 40 -6.24 -11.59 10.98
N SER A 41 -4.90 -11.50 11.03
CA SER A 41 -4.07 -12.42 11.81
C SER A 41 -2.88 -11.71 12.45
N ARG A 42 -2.44 -12.23 13.61
CA ARG A 42 -1.14 -11.87 14.21
C ARG A 42 -0.04 -12.87 13.87
N THR A 43 -0.39 -13.94 13.18
CA THR A 43 0.54 -14.95 12.66
C THR A 43 0.28 -15.16 11.17
N PRO A 44 0.45 -14.12 10.33
CA PRO A 44 0.19 -14.23 8.90
C PRO A 44 1.24 -15.15 8.24
N THR A 45 0.77 -16.04 7.39
CA THR A 45 1.65 -16.96 6.61
C THR A 45 1.44 -16.82 5.10
N ARG A 46 0.40 -16.12 4.67
CA ARG A 46 0.02 -15.97 3.26
C ARG A 46 -0.29 -14.52 2.92
N LEU A 47 0.18 -14.07 1.77
CA LEU A 47 -0.16 -12.79 1.17
C LEU A 47 -1.18 -13.01 0.04
N TYR A 48 -2.35 -12.40 0.17
CA TYR A 48 -3.38 -12.41 -0.86
C TYR A 48 -3.18 -11.24 -1.81
N ILE A 49 -2.78 -11.53 -3.05
CA ILE A 49 -2.63 -10.53 -4.13
C ILE A 49 -3.96 -10.32 -4.88
N GLU A 50 -4.82 -11.32 -4.86
CA GLU A 50 -6.13 -11.30 -5.48
C GLU A 50 -7.24 -11.15 -4.43
N GLY A 51 -8.33 -10.52 -4.85
CA GLY A 51 -9.56 -10.37 -4.07
C GLY A 51 -10.78 -10.51 -4.98
N GLY A 52 -11.98 -10.29 -4.43
CA GLY A 52 -13.23 -10.53 -5.16
C GLY A 52 -13.46 -9.63 -6.38
N TYR A 53 -12.95 -8.40 -6.37
CA TYR A 53 -13.06 -7.44 -7.47
C TYR A 53 -11.80 -6.57 -7.61
N SER A 54 -10.99 -6.83 -8.64
CA SER A 54 -9.70 -6.17 -8.83
C SER A 54 -9.82 -4.83 -9.57
N LEU A 55 -8.80 -3.98 -9.45
CA LEU A 55 -8.69 -2.77 -10.28
C LEU A 55 -8.57 -3.14 -11.77
N TYR A 56 -7.87 -4.22 -12.10
CA TYR A 56 -7.72 -4.66 -13.49
C TYR A 56 -9.07 -4.98 -14.11
N GLN A 57 -9.90 -5.77 -13.40
CA GLN A 57 -11.25 -6.11 -13.82
C GLN A 57 -12.11 -4.85 -14.07
N GLU A 58 -12.10 -3.88 -13.14
CA GLU A 58 -12.82 -2.62 -13.30
C GLU A 58 -12.42 -1.88 -14.58
N MET A 59 -11.12 -1.78 -14.85
CA MET A 59 -10.59 -1.08 -16.01
C MET A 59 -10.99 -1.79 -17.31
N THR A 60 -10.87 -3.12 -17.35
CA THR A 60 -11.23 -3.91 -18.53
C THR A 60 -12.73 -3.91 -18.81
N GLU A 61 -13.58 -4.01 -17.79
CA GLU A 61 -15.04 -3.95 -17.93
C GLU A 61 -15.49 -2.57 -18.45
N ALA A 62 -14.82 -1.50 -18.03
CA ALA A 62 -15.09 -0.15 -18.49
C ALA A 62 -14.43 0.21 -19.84
N GLY A 63 -13.66 -0.72 -20.44
CA GLY A 63 -12.94 -0.45 -21.69
C GLY A 63 -11.90 0.66 -21.56
N THR A 64 -11.27 0.80 -20.40
CA THR A 64 -10.32 1.88 -20.10
C THR A 64 -9.06 1.35 -19.40
N VAL A 65 -8.11 2.24 -19.13
CA VAL A 65 -6.90 1.98 -18.35
C VAL A 65 -6.66 3.14 -17.38
N PRO A 66 -5.88 2.94 -16.30
CA PRO A 66 -5.52 4.05 -15.43
C PRO A 66 -4.80 5.14 -16.22
N GLN A 67 -5.26 6.38 -16.04
CA GLN A 67 -4.71 7.55 -16.72
C GLN A 67 -3.66 8.26 -15.84
N SER A 68 -2.67 8.90 -16.47
CA SER A 68 -1.67 9.72 -15.77
C SER A 68 -2.23 11.08 -15.33
N GLY A 69 -3.27 11.57 -16.03
CA GLY A 69 -3.99 12.80 -15.70
C GLY A 69 -5.16 12.59 -14.73
N GLY A 70 -5.66 13.69 -14.18
CA GLY A 70 -6.86 13.70 -13.33
C GLY A 70 -6.64 13.27 -11.88
N ALA A 71 -7.73 12.90 -11.20
CA ALA A 71 -7.78 12.70 -9.75
C ALA A 71 -7.19 11.37 -9.25
N ARG A 72 -6.59 10.54 -10.12
CA ARG A 72 -6.06 9.21 -9.79
C ARG A 72 -7.09 8.31 -9.08
N LEU A 73 -8.33 8.31 -9.57
CA LEU A 73 -9.46 7.57 -8.99
C LEU A 73 -9.18 6.07 -8.80
N CYS A 74 -8.34 5.47 -9.64
CA CYS A 74 -7.91 4.09 -9.45
C CYS A 74 -7.27 3.83 -8.08
N SER A 75 -6.49 4.77 -7.56
CA SER A 75 -5.88 4.65 -6.23
C SER A 75 -6.87 4.93 -5.11
N VAL A 76 -7.87 5.77 -5.35
CA VAL A 76 -8.94 6.03 -4.38
C VAL A 76 -9.78 4.77 -4.23
N HIS A 77 -10.33 4.25 -5.34
CA HIS A 77 -11.20 3.08 -5.30
C HIS A 77 -10.49 1.81 -4.82
N ALA A 78 -9.27 1.56 -5.31
CA ALA A 78 -8.57 0.31 -5.03
C ALA A 78 -7.77 0.32 -3.72
N LYS A 79 -7.61 1.48 -3.06
CA LYS A 79 -6.88 1.60 -1.78
C LYS A 79 -7.66 2.36 -0.73
N GLY A 80 -7.95 3.64 -0.98
CA GLY A 80 -8.60 4.53 0.00
C GLY A 80 -9.95 3.97 0.46
N ASP A 81 -10.86 3.72 -0.48
CA ASP A 81 -12.22 3.27 -0.20
C ASP A 81 -12.26 1.94 0.58
N VAL A 82 -11.22 1.12 0.48
CA VAL A 82 -11.11 -0.16 1.17
C VAL A 82 -10.42 -0.03 2.54
N LEU A 83 -9.37 0.79 2.62
CA LEU A 83 -8.57 0.95 3.84
C LEU A 83 -9.27 1.82 4.88
N ASP A 84 -9.90 2.92 4.45
CA ASP A 84 -10.50 3.90 5.35
C ASP A 84 -11.58 3.33 6.29
N PRO A 85 -12.60 2.57 5.82
CA PRO A 85 -13.59 1.97 6.72
C PRO A 85 -12.97 0.94 7.67
N VAL A 86 -11.93 0.24 7.23
CA VAL A 86 -11.22 -0.76 8.04
C VAL A 86 -10.42 -0.07 9.14
N ILE A 87 -9.69 0.99 8.81
CA ILE A 87 -8.97 1.83 9.79
C ILE A 87 -9.95 2.41 10.80
N ALA A 88 -11.08 2.95 10.36
CA ALA A 88 -12.11 3.49 11.25
C ALA A 88 -12.63 2.43 12.24
N ARG A 89 -12.89 1.21 11.77
CA ARG A 89 -13.33 0.07 12.61
C ARG A 89 -12.27 -0.38 13.61
N ILE A 90 -10.99 -0.37 13.23
CA ILE A 90 -9.88 -0.80 14.10
C ILE A 90 -9.61 0.24 15.18
N THR A 91 -9.56 1.51 14.79
CA THR A 91 -9.22 2.63 15.68
C THR A 91 -10.40 3.03 16.56
N ARG A 92 -11.64 2.73 16.15
CA ARG A 92 -12.88 3.05 16.90
C ARG A 92 -12.96 4.53 17.28
N GLY A 93 -12.43 5.40 16.42
CA GLY A 93 -12.39 6.85 16.65
C GLY A 93 -11.28 7.32 17.60
N HIS A 94 -10.46 6.43 18.15
CA HIS A 94 -9.28 6.84 18.92
C HIS A 94 -8.18 7.41 18.02
N PRO A 95 -7.39 8.37 18.53
CA PRO A 95 -6.22 8.86 17.80
C PRO A 95 -5.22 7.77 17.47
N TYR A 96 -4.60 7.86 16.29
CA TYR A 96 -3.61 6.92 15.79
C TYR A 96 -2.54 7.61 14.94
N ARG A 97 -1.37 6.98 14.92
CA ARG A 97 -0.23 7.36 14.08
C ARG A 97 -0.31 6.59 12.77
N HIS A 98 -0.20 7.29 11.64
CA HIS A 98 -0.17 6.71 10.30
C HIS A 98 1.25 6.79 9.76
N VAL A 99 2.02 5.71 9.97
CA VAL A 99 3.43 5.65 9.59
C VAL A 99 3.57 5.34 8.10
N MET A 100 4.27 6.20 7.37
CA MET A 100 4.50 6.08 5.93
C MET A 100 6.00 6.10 5.59
N GLY A 101 6.43 5.16 4.75
CA GLY A 101 7.83 5.04 4.32
C GLY A 101 8.20 5.94 3.13
N PHE A 102 8.02 7.25 3.25
CA PHE A 102 8.58 8.21 2.28
C PHE A 102 10.06 8.40 2.57
N GLU A 103 10.92 8.28 1.57
CA GLU A 103 12.37 8.48 1.74
C GLU A 103 12.76 9.97 1.76
N ALA A 104 13.99 10.30 2.16
CA ALA A 104 14.45 11.68 2.36
C ALA A 104 14.23 12.62 1.15
N GLY A 105 14.30 12.09 -0.08
CA GLY A 105 14.00 12.81 -1.32
C GLY A 105 12.51 13.05 -1.60
N GLU A 106 11.61 12.47 -0.80
CA GLU A 106 10.16 12.49 -0.99
C GLU A 106 9.41 13.47 -0.06
N GLN A 107 10.09 14.49 0.49
CA GLN A 107 9.48 15.48 1.42
C GLN A 107 8.14 16.03 0.95
N ARG A 108 8.01 16.37 -0.34
CA ARG A 108 6.75 16.89 -0.90
C ARG A 108 5.56 15.92 -0.74
N ARG A 109 5.83 14.61 -0.71
CA ARG A 109 4.79 13.59 -0.46
C ARG A 109 4.38 13.57 1.00
N ALA A 110 5.33 13.71 1.92
CA ALA A 110 5.06 13.85 3.35
C ALA A 110 4.26 15.11 3.64
N ASP A 111 4.66 16.27 3.10
CA ASP A 111 3.94 17.54 3.27
C ASP A 111 2.48 17.42 2.80
N LYS A 112 2.27 16.79 1.63
CA LYS A 112 0.93 16.55 1.10
C LYS A 112 0.13 15.57 1.96
N ASP A 113 0.75 14.52 2.48
CA ASP A 113 0.08 13.57 3.38
C ASP A 113 -0.31 14.22 4.71
N ALA A 114 0.53 15.11 5.24
CA ALA A 114 0.29 15.84 6.47
C ALA A 114 -0.93 16.79 6.38
N LEU A 115 -1.32 17.23 5.17
CA LEU A 115 -2.57 17.99 4.96
C LEU A 115 -3.82 17.17 5.29
N PHE A 116 -3.72 15.83 5.35
CA PHE A 116 -4.81 14.93 5.76
C PHE A 116 -4.76 14.58 7.25
N ASN A 117 -3.91 15.24 8.05
CA ASN A 117 -3.93 15.08 9.49
C ASN A 117 -5.23 15.64 10.09
N THR A 118 -5.69 14.99 11.15
CA THR A 118 -6.87 15.36 11.92
C THR A 118 -6.59 15.14 13.40
N ASP A 119 -7.52 15.51 14.29
CA ASP A 119 -7.43 15.17 15.72
C ASP A 119 -7.29 13.66 15.99
N ARG A 120 -7.62 12.82 14.99
CA ARG A 120 -7.53 11.36 15.09
C ARG A 120 -6.37 10.75 14.31
N ARG A 121 -5.88 11.38 13.24
CA ARG A 121 -4.83 10.83 12.37
C ARG A 121 -3.64 11.77 12.35
N THR A 122 -2.48 11.26 12.75
CA THR A 122 -1.20 11.96 12.62
C THR A 122 -0.25 11.16 11.74
N GLY A 123 0.14 11.71 10.59
CA GLY A 123 1.15 11.14 9.71
C GLY A 123 2.55 11.19 10.33
N GLU A 124 3.34 10.14 10.13
CA GLU A 124 4.73 10.05 10.56
C GLU A 124 5.62 9.45 9.47
N TYR A 125 6.85 9.97 9.36
CA TYR A 125 7.72 9.71 8.20
C TYR A 125 9.15 9.34 8.61
N PRO A 126 9.37 8.17 9.26
CA PRO A 126 10.66 7.85 9.88
C PRO A 126 11.86 7.87 8.93
N LEU A 127 11.68 7.46 7.67
CA LEU A 127 12.80 7.44 6.72
C LEU A 127 13.27 8.86 6.34
N ILE A 128 12.38 9.86 6.38
CA ILE A 128 12.77 11.27 6.26
C ILE A 128 13.52 11.70 7.51
N ASP A 129 12.97 11.41 8.69
CA ASP A 129 13.56 11.80 9.98
C ASP A 129 14.96 11.21 10.17
N TRP A 130 15.20 10.00 9.66
CA TRP A 130 16.51 9.35 9.68
C TRP A 130 17.45 9.82 8.57
N GLY A 131 16.97 10.63 7.62
CA GLY A 131 17.74 11.07 6.45
C GLY A 131 18.04 9.94 5.46
N TRP A 132 17.22 8.88 5.44
CA TRP A 132 17.44 7.70 4.60
C TRP A 132 16.94 7.94 3.17
N SER A 133 17.84 7.76 2.21
CA SER A 133 17.50 7.68 0.81
C SER A 133 16.83 6.34 0.48
N ARG A 134 16.32 6.24 -0.75
CA ARG A 134 15.86 4.95 -1.30
C ARG A 134 16.93 3.86 -1.24
N ALA A 135 18.20 4.21 -1.45
CA ALA A 135 19.30 3.23 -1.43
C ALA A 135 19.50 2.70 -0.02
N ASP A 136 19.53 3.58 0.98
CA ASP A 136 19.70 3.20 2.39
C ASP A 136 18.58 2.25 2.85
N ALA A 137 17.33 2.55 2.50
CA ALA A 137 16.20 1.70 2.82
C ALA A 137 16.29 0.31 2.17
N ILE A 138 16.78 0.23 0.91
CA ILE A 138 16.97 -1.05 0.20
C ILE A 138 18.11 -1.84 0.83
N ASP A 139 19.24 -1.20 1.14
CA ASP A 139 20.40 -1.87 1.71
C ASP A 139 20.12 -2.36 3.13
N TYR A 140 19.40 -1.58 3.94
CA TYR A 140 18.91 -2.04 5.24
C TYR A 140 17.94 -3.22 5.11
N THR A 141 16.95 -3.13 4.21
CA THR A 141 16.02 -4.26 4.00
C THR A 141 16.77 -5.52 3.57
N ARG A 142 17.77 -5.39 2.69
CA ARG A 142 18.60 -6.52 2.25
C ARG A 142 19.46 -7.07 3.39
N SER A 143 20.01 -6.23 4.26
CA SER A 143 20.82 -6.70 5.39
C SER A 143 20.02 -7.51 6.41
N ILE A 144 18.73 -7.19 6.56
CA ILE A 144 17.81 -7.92 7.46
C ILE A 144 17.23 -9.17 6.79
N LEU A 145 16.80 -9.07 5.53
CA LEU A 145 16.07 -10.14 4.84
C LEU A 145 16.97 -11.08 4.02
N GLY A 146 18.22 -10.71 3.79
CA GLY A 146 19.13 -11.40 2.87
C GLY A 146 18.83 -11.20 1.39
N THR A 147 17.71 -10.54 1.04
CA THR A 147 17.28 -10.31 -0.34
C THR A 147 16.49 -9.01 -0.49
N SER A 148 16.20 -8.61 -1.74
CA SER A 148 15.29 -7.51 -2.05
C SER A 148 13.88 -8.04 -2.31
N VAL A 149 12.87 -7.38 -1.73
CA VAL A 149 11.45 -7.73 -1.92
C VAL A 149 10.81 -7.11 -3.17
N GLY A 150 11.58 -6.29 -3.93
CA GLY A 150 11.11 -5.61 -5.14
C GLY A 150 10.04 -4.52 -4.87
N LYS A 151 9.62 -3.80 -5.92
CA LYS A 151 8.47 -2.87 -5.81
C LYS A 151 7.13 -3.63 -5.85
N SER A 152 6.11 -3.12 -5.18
CA SER A 152 4.75 -3.71 -5.11
C SER A 152 3.67 -2.88 -5.84
N ALA A 153 4.07 -2.04 -6.81
CA ALA A 153 3.13 -1.21 -7.57
C ALA A 153 2.40 -2.01 -8.68
N CYS A 154 1.22 -1.53 -9.10
CA CYS A 154 0.48 -2.14 -10.21
C CYS A 154 1.33 -2.13 -11.50
N THR A 155 1.38 -3.27 -12.18
CA THR A 155 2.17 -3.48 -13.41
C THR A 155 1.61 -2.72 -14.61
N PHE A 156 0.32 -2.40 -14.61
CA PHE A 156 -0.37 -1.63 -15.66
C PHE A 156 -0.53 -0.13 -15.30
N CYS A 157 0.11 0.34 -14.23
CA CYS A 157 0.01 1.73 -13.83
C CYS A 157 0.85 2.64 -14.75
N PRO A 158 0.31 3.71 -15.33
CA PRO A 158 1.07 4.59 -16.23
C PRO A 158 2.27 5.25 -15.54
N PHE A 159 2.18 5.50 -14.22
CA PHE A 159 3.30 6.04 -13.44
C PHE A 159 4.46 5.05 -13.29
N SER A 160 4.19 3.75 -13.31
CA SER A 160 5.21 2.70 -13.30
C SER A 160 6.05 2.70 -14.59
N PHE A 161 5.55 3.31 -15.68
CA PHE A 161 6.26 3.44 -16.96
C PHE A 161 6.89 4.82 -17.22
N ALA A 162 6.88 5.72 -16.22
CA ALA A 162 7.27 7.12 -16.39
C ALA A 162 8.75 7.32 -16.75
N ASN A 163 9.64 6.40 -16.36
CA ASN A 163 11.07 6.49 -16.67
C ASN A 163 11.66 5.15 -17.13
N LYS A 164 12.82 5.20 -17.81
CA LYS A 164 13.48 4.03 -18.43
C LYS A 164 13.72 2.88 -17.44
N SER A 165 14.23 3.20 -16.25
CA SER A 165 14.51 2.20 -15.21
C SER A 165 13.24 1.50 -14.74
N SER A 166 12.18 2.28 -14.47
CA SER A 166 10.90 1.72 -14.01
C SER A 166 10.21 0.91 -15.11
N ARG A 167 10.31 1.32 -16.38
CA ARG A 167 9.82 0.51 -17.50
C ARG A 167 10.52 -0.85 -17.60
N ALA A 168 11.85 -0.86 -17.55
CA ALA A 168 12.62 -2.09 -17.61
C ALA A 168 12.27 -3.04 -16.45
N GLU A 169 12.12 -2.50 -15.23
CA GLU A 169 11.71 -3.29 -14.07
C GLU A 169 10.29 -3.87 -14.20
N ASN A 170 9.34 -3.17 -14.83
CA ASN A 170 7.99 -3.70 -15.03
C ASN A 170 7.95 -4.81 -16.09
N PHE A 171 8.76 -4.73 -17.15
CA PHE A 171 8.82 -5.78 -18.17
C PHE A 171 9.58 -7.04 -17.73
N ALA A 172 10.37 -6.96 -16.67
CA ALA A 172 11.12 -8.09 -16.14
C ALA A 172 10.32 -8.95 -15.14
N ARG A 173 9.05 -8.59 -14.88
CA ARG A 173 8.14 -9.28 -13.95
C ARG A 173 7.10 -10.06 -14.72
#